data_AF-A0A927B4S8-F1
#
_entry.id   AF-A0A927B4S8-F1
#
_cell.length_a   1.000
_cell.length_b   1.000
_cell.length_c   1.000
_cell.angle_alpha   90.00
_cell.angle_beta   90.00
_cell.angle_gamma   90.00
#
_symmetry.space_group_name_H-M   'P 1'
#
loop_
_entity.id
_entity.type
_entity.pdbx_description
1 polymer ?
#
loop_
_entity_poly.entity_id
_entity_poly.type
_entity_poly.pdbx_seq_one_letter_code
_entity_poly.pdbx_strand_id
1 'polypeptide(L)'
;MKRFFAIVCVLVISLVFYACNKTNFSEESIPENRLAIKENKVDAFSAQYKSGFMTLIYRAKEINSITESSLEFFNAEVGSSPLATINFSLDVSETAYKLLQHEKVINQAKSLAKRSKPADVRTMSELFEIFGEAIIADKSTNGFSPVIQSVAFHKAILNSMKRAGATQDCGCTPHPGYFVDKTFFLCQEDVSISPGLYATLLKNGSYKLNDKEKTLLRFLEQKANEKTIPSSEVFEFVEPKEFFLQRINNSVSRAVSMKQARIEGKEAENGVAKSLVLDCLRGSDWGCCGNYSGCCWFAAVECYLHDAACSYSQCKPKWLCGPQCKPD
;
A
#
# COMPACT_ATOMS: atom_id res chain seq x y z
N MET A 1 -26.42 -35.95 -44.73
CA MET A 1 -26.78 -34.97 -43.69
C MET A 1 -25.89 -35.03 -42.44
N LYS A 2 -25.72 -36.16 -41.74
CA LYS A 2 -24.93 -36.20 -40.47
C LYS A 2 -23.48 -35.71 -40.57
N ARG A 3 -22.78 -36.01 -41.69
CA ARG A 3 -21.38 -35.56 -41.89
C ARG A 3 -21.26 -34.05 -42.14
N PHE A 4 -22.26 -33.44 -42.77
CA PHE A 4 -22.27 -31.99 -43.03
C PHE A 4 -22.46 -31.20 -41.73
N PHE A 5 -23.36 -31.66 -40.87
CA PHE A 5 -23.62 -31.03 -39.57
C PHE A 5 -22.38 -31.03 -38.66
N ALA A 6 -21.63 -32.13 -38.63
CA ALA A 6 -20.40 -32.23 -37.83
C ALA A 6 -19.32 -31.23 -38.28
N ILE A 7 -19.15 -31.05 -39.60
CA ILE A 7 -18.17 -30.10 -40.15
C ILE A 7 -18.56 -28.65 -39.81
N VAL A 8 -19.85 -28.31 -39.89
CA VAL A 8 -20.35 -26.98 -39.52
C VAL A 8 -20.14 -26.70 -38.04
N CYS A 9 -20.40 -27.67 -37.14
CA CYS A 9 -20.15 -27.50 -35.72
C CYS A 9 -18.66 -27.27 -35.40
N VAL A 10 -17.75 -28.02 -36.04
CA VAL A 10 -16.31 -27.83 -35.84
C VAL A 10 -15.87 -26.43 -36.32
N LEU A 11 -16.34 -25.98 -37.49
CA LEU A 11 -16.03 -24.65 -38.00
C LEU A 11 -16.56 -23.52 -37.09
N VAL A 12 -17.79 -23.65 -36.58
CA VAL A 12 -18.36 -22.67 -35.64
C VAL A 12 -17.57 -22.63 -34.34
N ILE A 13 -17.21 -23.80 -33.78
CA ILE A 13 -16.39 -23.88 -32.56
C ILE A 13 -15.01 -23.27 -32.81
N SER A 14 -14.35 -23.59 -33.92
CA SER A 14 -13.05 -23.00 -34.29
C SER A 14 -13.13 -21.49 -34.50
N LEU A 15 -14.22 -20.97 -35.09
CA LEU A 15 -14.44 -19.53 -35.25
C LEU A 15 -14.70 -18.83 -33.92
N VAL A 16 -15.42 -19.46 -32.99
CA VAL A 16 -15.61 -18.94 -31.62
C VAL A 16 -14.29 -18.90 -30.86
N PHE A 17 -13.48 -19.97 -30.94
CA PHE A 17 -12.14 -19.97 -30.34
C PHE A 17 -11.21 -18.95 -30.99
N TYR A 18 -11.28 -18.77 -32.32
CA TYR A 18 -10.48 -17.76 -33.03
C TYR A 18 -10.91 -16.33 -32.67
N ALA A 19 -12.22 -16.07 -32.54
CA ALA A 19 -12.76 -14.78 -32.15
C ALA A 19 -12.44 -14.43 -30.69
N CYS A 20 -12.43 -15.41 -29.78
CA CYS A 20 -12.05 -15.20 -28.38
C CYS A 20 -10.54 -15.03 -28.18
N ASN A 21 -9.69 -15.56 -29.07
CA ASN A 21 -8.23 -15.50 -28.91
C ASN A 21 -7.59 -14.26 -29.55
N LYS A 22 -8.39 -13.36 -30.12
CA LYS A 22 -7.91 -12.20 -30.86
C LYS A 22 -8.66 -10.92 -30.50
N THR A 23 -8.74 -10.60 -29.21
CA THR A 23 -8.80 -9.19 -28.80
C THR A 23 -7.43 -8.57 -29.09
N ASN A 24 -7.16 -8.33 -30.37
CA ASN A 24 -6.11 -7.42 -30.78
C ASN A 24 -6.47 -6.07 -30.17
N PHE A 25 -5.61 -5.61 -29.26
CA PHE A 25 -5.61 -4.27 -28.73
C PHE A 25 -5.73 -3.29 -29.90
N SER A 26 -6.92 -2.70 -30.12
CA SER A 26 -6.96 -1.48 -30.90
C SER A 26 -6.34 -0.41 -30.01
N GLU A 27 -5.18 0.11 -30.43
CA GLU A 27 -4.61 1.33 -29.89
C GLU A 27 -5.55 2.50 -30.22
N GLU A 28 -6.67 2.60 -29.51
CA GLU A 28 -7.31 3.90 -29.40
C GLU A 28 -6.30 4.83 -28.73
N SER A 29 -5.98 5.91 -29.43
CA SER A 29 -5.01 6.91 -28.98
C SER A 29 -5.49 7.51 -27.67
N ILE A 30 -4.90 7.07 -26.55
CA ILE A 30 -5.16 7.65 -25.23
C ILE A 30 -4.65 9.09 -25.26
N PRO A 31 -5.49 10.11 -24.99
CA PRO A 31 -5.05 11.49 -24.95
C PRO A 31 -3.94 11.67 -23.91
N GLU A 32 -2.98 12.56 -24.18
CA GLU A 32 -1.92 12.86 -23.21
C GLU A 32 -2.49 13.28 -21.86
N ASN A 33 -1.81 12.86 -20.79
CA ASN A 33 -2.15 13.11 -19.40
C ASN A 33 -3.53 12.56 -18.97
N ARG A 34 -4.04 11.53 -19.65
CA ARG A 34 -5.25 10.81 -19.23
C ARG A 34 -4.96 9.40 -18.77
N LEU A 35 -5.63 9.02 -17.68
CA LEU A 35 -5.76 7.63 -17.24
C LEU A 35 -6.78 6.93 -18.13
N ALA A 36 -6.40 5.80 -18.70
CA ALA A 36 -7.30 4.88 -19.37
C ALA A 36 -7.39 3.57 -18.57
N ILE A 37 -8.54 3.33 -17.96
CA ILE A 37 -8.86 2.05 -17.32
C ILE A 37 -9.42 1.13 -18.39
N LYS A 38 -8.74 0.01 -18.65
CA LYS A 38 -9.08 -0.91 -19.75
C LYS A 38 -9.83 -2.14 -19.28
N GLU A 39 -9.50 -2.63 -18.09
CA GLU A 39 -10.18 -3.76 -17.46
C GLU A 39 -10.40 -3.45 -15.98
N ASN A 40 -11.64 -3.60 -15.52
CA ASN A 40 -12.03 -3.44 -14.12
C ASN A 40 -13.01 -4.57 -13.76
N LYS A 41 -12.45 -5.74 -13.45
CA LYS A 41 -13.17 -6.90 -12.91
C LYS A 41 -12.80 -7.07 -11.44
N VAL A 42 -13.59 -7.87 -10.73
CA VAL A 42 -13.36 -8.16 -9.30
C VAL A 42 -11.96 -8.73 -9.06
N ASP A 43 -11.48 -9.58 -9.97
CA ASP A 43 -10.24 -10.36 -9.89
C ASP A 43 -9.17 -9.91 -10.90
N ALA A 44 -9.41 -8.87 -11.71
CA ALA A 44 -8.46 -8.39 -12.69
C ALA A 44 -8.61 -6.89 -12.94
N PHE A 45 -7.48 -6.18 -12.99
CA PHE A 45 -7.45 -4.75 -13.26
C PHE A 45 -6.30 -4.40 -14.19
N SER A 46 -6.57 -3.54 -15.17
CA SER A 46 -5.56 -3.04 -16.10
C SER A 46 -5.79 -1.56 -16.37
N ALA A 47 -4.73 -0.77 -16.20
CA ALA A 47 -4.76 0.66 -16.44
C ALA A 47 -3.50 1.11 -17.16
N GLN A 48 -3.65 2.14 -17.98
CA GLN A 48 -2.55 2.79 -18.69
C GLN A 48 -2.61 4.29 -18.46
N TYR A 49 -1.45 4.89 -18.24
CA TYR A 49 -1.30 6.34 -18.12
C TYR A 49 -0.17 6.80 -19.02
N LYS A 50 -0.45 7.81 -19.86
CA LYS A 50 0.53 8.40 -20.79
C LYS A 50 0.77 9.85 -20.42
N SER A 51 2.03 10.22 -20.20
CA SER A 51 2.43 11.62 -19.94
C SER A 51 3.68 11.96 -20.73
N GLY A 52 3.51 12.80 -21.75
CA GLY A 52 4.57 13.18 -22.68
C GLY A 52 5.30 11.96 -23.25
N PHE A 53 6.61 11.86 -22.96
CA PHE A 53 7.50 10.81 -23.46
C PHE A 53 7.43 9.49 -22.67
N MET A 54 6.60 9.39 -21.63
CA MET A 54 6.47 8.16 -20.85
C MET A 54 5.08 7.55 -20.91
N THR A 55 5.06 6.22 -20.89
CA THR A 55 3.84 5.43 -20.70
C THR A 55 4.03 4.50 -19.51
N LEU A 56 3.07 4.51 -18.61
CA LEU A 56 2.96 3.58 -17.50
C LEU A 56 1.84 2.59 -17.82
N ILE A 57 2.14 1.30 -17.69
CA ILE A 57 1.14 0.23 -17.81
C ILE A 57 1.12 -0.56 -16.50
N TYR A 58 -0.08 -0.69 -15.94
CA TYR A 58 -0.31 -1.47 -14.73
C TYR A 58 -1.28 -2.61 -15.04
N ARG A 59 -0.95 -3.80 -14.58
CA ARG A 59 -1.79 -4.99 -14.69
C ARG A 59 -1.77 -5.72 -13.36
N ALA A 60 -2.93 -6.15 -12.89
CA ALA A 60 -3.05 -6.97 -11.71
C ALA A 60 -4.15 -8.01 -11.89
N LYS A 61 -3.94 -9.20 -11.33
CA LYS A 61 -4.89 -10.30 -11.37
C LYS A 61 -4.81 -11.12 -10.08
N GLU A 62 -5.97 -11.52 -9.57
CA GLU A 62 -6.09 -12.41 -8.43
C GLU A 62 -6.43 -13.83 -8.90
N ILE A 63 -5.64 -14.81 -8.45
CA ILE A 63 -5.86 -16.24 -8.70
C ILE A 63 -5.64 -16.96 -7.37
N ASN A 64 -6.66 -17.67 -6.87
CA ASN A 64 -6.57 -18.46 -5.63
C ASN A 64 -6.05 -17.66 -4.42
N SER A 65 -6.56 -16.44 -4.20
CA SER A 65 -6.12 -15.53 -3.12
C SER A 65 -4.70 -14.96 -3.28
N ILE A 66 -4.06 -15.20 -4.43
CA ILE A 66 -2.77 -14.61 -4.79
C ILE A 66 -3.03 -13.52 -5.81
N THR A 67 -2.76 -12.27 -5.44
CA THR A 67 -2.74 -11.14 -6.36
C THR A 67 -1.36 -10.98 -6.94
N GLU A 68 -1.22 -11.18 -8.24
CA GLU A 68 -0.04 -10.84 -9.01
C GLU A 68 -0.25 -9.49 -9.68
N SER A 69 0.74 -8.61 -9.58
CA SER A 69 0.68 -7.29 -10.19
C SER A 69 2.01 -6.94 -10.85
N SER A 70 1.93 -6.20 -11.93
CA SER A 70 3.05 -5.73 -12.72
C SER A 70 2.85 -4.28 -13.11
N LEU A 71 3.90 -3.49 -12.94
CA LEU A 71 3.98 -2.09 -13.29
C LEU A 71 5.17 -1.90 -14.25
N GLU A 72 4.88 -1.43 -15.45
CA GLU A 72 5.87 -1.25 -16.51
C GLU A 72 5.94 0.22 -16.90
N PHE A 73 7.16 0.73 -17.01
CA PHE A 73 7.45 2.08 -17.50
C PHE A 73 8.10 1.98 -18.87
N PHE A 74 7.56 2.68 -19.86
CA PHE A 74 8.08 2.77 -21.22
C PHE A 74 8.49 4.20 -21.52
N ASN A 75 9.65 4.36 -22.15
CA ASN A 75 10.07 5.63 -22.75
C ASN A 75 9.78 5.56 -24.25
N ALA A 76 9.02 6.53 -24.77
CA ALA A 76 8.64 6.63 -26.18
C ALA A 76 9.86 6.64 -27.13
N GLU A 77 11.02 7.08 -26.67
CA GLU A 77 12.25 7.19 -27.47
C GLU A 77 13.07 5.88 -27.52
N VAL A 78 12.93 5.00 -26.53
CA VAL A 78 13.86 3.87 -26.31
C VAL A 78 13.34 2.55 -26.91
N GLY A 79 12.20 2.60 -27.63
CA GLY A 79 11.61 1.46 -28.34
C GLY A 79 10.60 0.67 -27.52
N SER A 80 10.35 -0.59 -27.91
CA SER A 80 9.26 -1.42 -27.35
C SER A 80 9.56 -2.06 -25.99
N SER A 81 10.78 -1.91 -25.46
CA SER A 81 11.19 -2.53 -24.19
C SER A 81 10.92 -1.59 -23.01
N PRO A 82 10.42 -2.10 -21.87
CA PRO A 82 10.20 -1.27 -20.70
C PRO A 82 11.53 -0.78 -20.12
N LEU A 83 11.59 0.50 -19.74
CA LEU A 83 12.66 1.11 -18.96
C LEU A 83 12.80 0.41 -17.60
N ALA A 84 11.68 0.06 -16.98
CA ALA A 84 11.63 -0.72 -15.75
C ALA A 84 10.33 -1.52 -15.65
N THR A 85 10.44 -2.69 -15.04
CA THR A 85 9.31 -3.53 -14.65
C THR A 85 9.39 -3.82 -13.16
N ILE A 86 8.31 -3.52 -12.44
CA ILE A 86 8.13 -3.82 -11.02
C ILE A 86 7.03 -4.87 -10.92
N ASN A 87 7.38 -6.06 -10.43
CA ASN A 87 6.43 -7.12 -10.17
C ASN A 87 6.23 -7.25 -8.66
N PHE A 88 4.99 -7.52 -8.24
CA PHE A 88 4.67 -7.76 -6.84
C PHE A 88 3.60 -8.84 -6.71
N SER A 89 3.76 -9.71 -5.72
CA SER A 89 2.81 -10.79 -5.42
C SER A 89 2.34 -10.67 -3.96
N LEU A 90 1.03 -10.55 -3.78
CA LEU A 90 0.35 -10.52 -2.50
C LEU A 90 -0.45 -11.83 -2.35
N ASP A 91 0.00 -12.71 -1.46
CA ASP A 91 -0.73 -13.90 -1.06
C ASP A 91 -1.45 -13.64 0.27
N VAL A 92 -2.76 -13.42 0.23
CA VAL A 92 -3.54 -13.18 1.46
C VAL A 92 -3.85 -14.45 2.24
N SER A 93 -3.54 -15.63 1.67
CA SER A 93 -3.64 -16.92 2.37
C SER A 93 -2.39 -17.22 3.21
N GLU A 94 -1.30 -16.47 3.00
CA GLU A 94 -0.06 -16.59 3.75
C GLU A 94 -0.26 -16.22 5.23
N THR A 95 0.30 -17.02 6.13
CA THR A 95 0.22 -16.75 7.56
C THR A 95 0.99 -15.48 7.87
N ALA A 96 0.34 -14.54 8.57
CA ALA A 96 0.88 -13.21 8.83
C ALA A 96 1.27 -12.43 7.56
N TYR A 97 0.54 -12.63 6.43
CA TYR A 97 0.87 -12.01 5.15
C TYR A 97 1.18 -10.51 5.26
N LYS A 98 0.41 -9.74 6.02
CA LYS A 98 0.65 -8.29 6.19
C LYS A 98 2.03 -7.98 6.74
N LEU A 99 2.49 -8.74 7.73
CA LEU A 99 3.80 -8.55 8.35
C LEU A 99 4.93 -8.82 7.35
N LEU A 100 4.71 -9.77 6.44
CA LEU A 100 5.68 -10.18 5.43
C LEU A 100 5.78 -9.20 4.26
N GLN A 101 4.77 -8.33 4.04
CA GLN A 101 4.79 -7.42 2.90
C GLN A 101 5.91 -6.38 2.98
N HIS A 102 6.28 -5.96 4.20
CA HIS A 102 7.38 -5.02 4.41
C HIS A 102 8.70 -5.53 3.82
N GLU A 103 9.06 -6.78 4.13
CA GLU A 103 10.29 -7.38 3.63
C GLU A 103 10.24 -7.55 2.11
N LYS A 104 9.09 -7.98 1.55
CA LYS A 104 8.88 -8.10 0.10
C LYS A 104 9.10 -6.75 -0.61
N VAL A 105 8.52 -5.67 -0.08
CA VAL A 105 8.71 -4.30 -0.60
C VAL A 105 10.19 -3.89 -0.58
N ILE A 106 10.86 -4.04 0.56
CA ILE A 106 12.27 -3.65 0.71
C ILE A 106 13.18 -4.45 -0.21
N ASN A 107 12.99 -5.77 -0.30
CA ASN A 107 13.82 -6.63 -1.14
C ASN A 107 13.65 -6.31 -2.63
N GLN A 108 12.41 -6.06 -3.07
CA GLN A 108 12.12 -5.65 -4.43
C GLN A 108 12.72 -4.27 -4.75
N ALA A 109 12.59 -3.30 -3.84
CA ALA A 109 13.18 -1.97 -3.97
C ALA A 109 14.71 -2.02 -4.06
N LYS A 110 15.38 -2.79 -3.19
CA LYS A 110 16.85 -2.98 -3.22
C LYS A 110 17.32 -3.60 -4.53
N SER A 111 16.60 -4.60 -5.04
CA SER A 111 16.92 -5.27 -6.30
C SER A 111 16.82 -4.30 -7.48
N LEU A 112 15.75 -3.51 -7.54
CA LEU A 112 15.52 -2.51 -8.59
C LEU A 112 16.49 -1.32 -8.51
N ALA A 113 16.73 -0.78 -7.31
CA ALA A 113 17.61 0.36 -7.10
C ALA A 113 19.05 0.09 -7.59
N LYS A 114 19.54 -1.15 -7.49
CA LYS A 114 20.87 -1.54 -8.00
C LYS A 114 21.03 -1.40 -9.52
N ARG A 115 19.94 -1.43 -10.28
CA ARG A 115 19.94 -1.45 -11.76
C ARG A 115 19.29 -0.22 -12.41
N SER A 116 18.71 0.68 -11.61
CA SER A 116 18.03 1.87 -12.09
C SER A 116 18.85 3.13 -11.83
N LYS A 117 18.82 4.10 -12.75
CA LYS A 117 19.47 5.40 -12.53
C LYS A 117 18.59 6.26 -11.59
N PRO A 118 19.17 7.04 -10.67
CA PRO A 118 18.38 7.89 -9.76
C PRO A 118 17.40 8.85 -10.47
N ALA A 119 17.79 9.40 -11.61
CA ALA A 119 16.94 10.28 -12.42
C ALA A 119 15.70 9.54 -12.97
N ASP A 120 15.88 8.30 -13.43
CA ASP A 120 14.77 7.46 -13.91
C ASP A 120 13.82 7.14 -12.75
N VAL A 121 14.36 6.77 -11.58
CA VAL A 121 13.56 6.47 -10.39
C VAL A 121 12.72 7.65 -9.94
N ARG A 122 13.30 8.85 -9.91
CA ARG A 122 12.57 10.08 -9.57
C ARG A 122 11.40 10.30 -10.53
N THR A 123 11.69 10.22 -11.82
CA THR A 123 10.72 10.43 -12.91
C THR A 123 9.59 9.39 -12.87
N MET A 124 9.92 8.11 -12.65
CA MET A 124 8.94 7.03 -12.45
C MET A 124 8.06 7.25 -11.22
N SER A 125 8.65 7.73 -10.11
CA SER A 125 7.92 7.98 -8.85
C SER A 125 6.91 9.12 -9.01
N GLU A 126 7.32 10.23 -9.62
CA GLU A 126 6.46 11.39 -9.89
C GLU A 126 5.29 11.01 -10.82
N LEU A 127 5.56 10.23 -11.87
CA LEU A 127 4.52 9.70 -12.75
C LEU A 127 3.54 8.78 -12.02
N PHE A 128 4.08 7.89 -11.18
CA PHE A 128 3.28 6.94 -10.42
C PHE A 128 2.40 7.63 -9.37
N GLU A 129 2.82 8.74 -8.76
CA GLU A 129 1.98 9.48 -7.81
C GLU A 129 0.67 9.92 -8.45
N ILE A 130 0.74 10.56 -9.63
CA ILE A 130 -0.44 11.00 -10.37
C ILE A 130 -1.33 9.80 -10.74
N PHE A 131 -0.71 8.73 -11.23
CA PHE A 131 -1.40 7.50 -11.62
C PHE A 131 -2.10 6.82 -10.43
N GLY A 132 -1.38 6.60 -9.34
CA GLY A 132 -1.88 5.91 -8.15
C GLY A 132 -2.98 6.70 -7.44
N GLU A 133 -2.84 8.03 -7.37
CA GLU A 133 -3.92 8.89 -6.86
C GLU A 133 -5.18 8.79 -7.71
N ALA A 134 -5.05 8.79 -9.03
CA ALA A 134 -6.19 8.66 -9.93
C ALA A 134 -6.92 7.32 -9.75
N ILE A 135 -6.18 6.20 -9.59
CA ILE A 135 -6.79 4.89 -9.30
C ILE A 135 -7.52 4.89 -7.96
N ILE A 136 -6.87 5.34 -6.88
CA ILE A 136 -7.44 5.32 -5.53
C ILE A 136 -8.67 6.24 -5.42
N ALA A 137 -8.68 7.34 -6.19
CA ALA A 137 -9.80 8.27 -6.23
C ALA A 137 -11.01 7.77 -7.05
N ASP A 138 -10.80 6.82 -7.96
CA ASP A 138 -11.82 6.30 -8.85
C ASP A 138 -12.90 5.50 -8.08
N LYS A 139 -14.14 6.00 -8.12
CA LYS A 139 -15.29 5.43 -7.42
C LYS A 139 -15.72 4.05 -7.95
N SER A 140 -15.29 3.68 -9.15
CA SER A 140 -15.55 2.36 -9.74
C SER A 140 -14.61 1.29 -9.22
N THR A 141 -13.56 1.66 -8.48
CA THR A 141 -12.63 0.72 -7.87
C THR A 141 -13.04 0.40 -6.44
N ASN A 142 -12.95 -0.88 -6.05
CA ASN A 142 -13.02 -1.26 -4.64
C ASN A 142 -11.63 -1.05 -4.04
N GLY A 143 -11.44 0.07 -3.33
CA GLY A 143 -10.16 0.40 -2.70
C GLY A 143 -9.58 -0.73 -1.84
N PHE A 144 -10.42 -1.56 -1.22
CA PHE A 144 -9.96 -2.66 -0.37
C PHE A 144 -9.59 -3.93 -1.12
N SER A 145 -9.87 -4.05 -2.42
CA SER A 145 -9.54 -5.29 -3.13
C SER A 145 -8.01 -5.50 -3.12
N PRO A 146 -7.54 -6.75 -2.95
CA PRO A 146 -6.11 -7.07 -3.04
C PRO A 146 -5.44 -6.50 -4.30
N VAL A 147 -6.17 -6.52 -5.42
CA VAL A 147 -5.79 -5.94 -6.70
C VAL A 147 -5.49 -4.43 -6.58
N ILE A 148 -6.36 -3.64 -5.97
CA ILE A 148 -6.14 -2.19 -5.81
C ILE A 148 -5.10 -1.91 -4.72
N GLN A 149 -5.08 -2.68 -3.63
CA GLN A 149 -4.04 -2.56 -2.61
C GLN A 149 -2.63 -2.74 -3.18
N SER A 150 -2.47 -3.53 -4.25
CA SER A 150 -1.16 -3.74 -4.84
C SER A 150 -0.55 -2.49 -5.50
N VAL A 151 -1.37 -1.49 -5.85
CA VAL A 151 -0.90 -0.14 -6.24
C VAL A 151 -0.09 0.51 -5.11
N ALA A 152 -0.50 0.33 -3.85
CA ALA A 152 0.21 0.89 -2.71
C ALA A 152 1.58 0.24 -2.47
N PHE A 153 1.72 -1.07 -2.74
CA PHE A 153 3.03 -1.73 -2.69
C PHE A 153 3.96 -1.21 -3.78
N HIS A 154 3.47 -1.01 -5.00
CA HIS A 154 4.27 -0.38 -6.07
C HIS A 154 4.72 1.04 -5.69
N LYS A 155 3.83 1.85 -5.08
CA LYS A 155 4.20 3.17 -4.55
C LYS A 155 5.33 3.06 -3.54
N ALA A 156 5.20 2.17 -2.56
CA ALA A 156 6.18 1.99 -1.51
C ALA A 156 7.54 1.50 -2.05
N ILE A 157 7.54 0.63 -3.08
CA ILE A 157 8.75 0.19 -3.77
C ILE A 157 9.45 1.37 -4.44
N LEU A 158 8.73 2.17 -5.24
CA LEU A 158 9.29 3.33 -5.94
C LEU A 158 9.85 4.37 -4.96
N ASN A 159 9.11 4.69 -3.90
CA ASN A 159 9.56 5.62 -2.88
C ASN A 159 10.79 5.10 -2.12
N SER A 160 10.84 3.80 -1.84
CA SER A 160 12.00 3.16 -1.23
C SER A 160 13.23 3.18 -2.16
N MET A 161 13.04 2.97 -3.46
CA MET A 161 14.10 3.14 -4.46
C MET A 161 14.60 4.59 -4.51
N LYS A 162 13.68 5.57 -4.45
CA LYS A 162 14.02 7.01 -4.43
C LYS A 162 14.88 7.37 -3.22
N ARG A 163 14.56 6.84 -2.03
CA ARG A 163 15.37 7.03 -0.81
C ARG A 163 16.73 6.36 -0.88
N ALA A 164 16.81 5.16 -1.45
CA ALA A 164 18.08 4.45 -1.62
C ALA A 164 19.10 5.27 -2.43
N GLY A 165 18.65 6.07 -3.41
CA GLY A 165 19.50 6.99 -4.16
C GLY A 165 20.09 8.14 -3.33
N ALA A 166 19.50 8.46 -2.17
CA ALA A 166 19.94 9.53 -1.28
C ALA A 166 20.79 9.03 -0.10
N THR A 167 20.43 7.89 0.51
CA THR A 167 21.02 7.42 1.79
C THR A 167 21.66 6.03 1.71
N GLN A 168 21.60 5.35 0.55
CA GLN A 168 21.88 3.91 0.37
C GLN A 168 20.94 2.94 1.12
N ASP A 169 20.10 3.43 2.03
CA ASP A 169 19.03 2.66 2.66
C ASP A 169 17.71 2.85 1.90
N CYS A 170 17.03 1.74 1.57
CA CYS A 170 15.69 1.77 1.01
C CYS A 170 14.64 2.28 2.02
N GLY A 171 14.98 2.22 3.33
CA GLY A 171 14.33 2.96 4.41
C GLY A 171 12.81 3.03 4.33
N CYS A 172 12.10 1.95 4.61
CA CYS A 172 10.65 1.96 4.76
C CYS A 172 10.32 1.43 6.14
N THR A 173 9.59 2.19 6.93
CA THR A 173 9.01 1.74 8.18
C THR A 173 7.51 1.58 7.95
N PRO A 174 6.92 0.37 8.03
CA PRO A 174 5.51 0.19 7.71
C PRO A 174 4.61 1.07 8.57
N HIS A 175 3.64 1.75 7.97
CA HIS A 175 2.66 2.51 8.72
C HIS A 175 1.78 1.55 9.53
N PRO A 176 1.66 1.69 10.86
CA PRO A 176 1.00 0.70 11.70
C PRO A 176 -0.49 0.51 11.37
N GLY A 177 -1.13 1.55 10.85
CA GLY A 177 -2.52 1.47 10.37
C GLY A 177 -2.75 0.40 9.29
N TYR A 178 -1.71 -0.04 8.56
CA TYR A 178 -1.84 -1.13 7.59
C TYR A 178 -2.16 -2.47 8.27
N PHE A 179 -1.50 -2.76 9.39
CA PHE A 179 -1.68 -4.03 10.10
C PHE A 179 -3.10 -4.20 10.66
N VAL A 180 -3.80 -3.09 10.90
CA VAL A 180 -5.16 -3.02 11.46
C VAL A 180 -6.25 -2.66 10.42
N ASP A 181 -5.95 -2.77 9.12
CA ASP A 181 -6.91 -2.49 8.03
C ASP A 181 -7.45 -1.05 8.00
N LYS A 182 -6.66 -0.09 8.48
CA LYS A 182 -7.06 1.33 8.52
C LYS A 182 -6.50 2.15 7.37
N THR A 183 -5.35 1.73 6.85
CA THR A 183 -4.76 2.31 5.65
C THR A 183 -4.23 1.22 4.72
N PHE A 184 -3.95 1.61 3.49
CA PHE A 184 -3.09 0.85 2.59
C PHE A 184 -1.68 0.70 3.16
N PHE A 185 -0.88 -0.19 2.57
CA PHE A 185 0.53 -0.26 2.89
C PHE A 185 1.20 1.07 2.52
N LEU A 186 1.76 1.75 3.52
CA LEU A 186 2.50 2.99 3.38
C LEU A 186 3.78 2.87 4.22
N CYS A 187 4.84 3.55 3.80
CA CYS A 187 5.98 3.79 4.68
C CYS A 187 5.70 5.06 5.50
N GLN A 188 6.07 5.09 6.78
CA GLN A 188 5.95 6.28 7.63
C GLN A 188 6.72 7.47 7.05
N GLU A 189 7.85 7.20 6.39
CA GLU A 189 8.67 8.19 5.71
C GLU A 189 7.96 8.87 4.52
N ASP A 190 6.88 8.27 4.00
CA ASP A 190 6.11 8.77 2.86
C ASP A 190 4.83 9.52 3.25
N VAL A 191 4.50 9.53 4.54
CA VAL A 191 3.32 10.22 5.06
C VAL A 191 3.74 11.61 5.51
N SER A 192 3.19 12.65 4.89
CA SER A 192 3.44 14.03 5.28
C SER A 192 2.41 14.51 6.29
N ILE A 193 2.88 15.10 7.39
CA ILE A 193 2.05 15.66 8.45
C ILE A 193 2.31 17.16 8.57
N SER A 194 1.30 17.94 9.01
CA SER A 194 1.47 19.38 9.28
C SER A 194 1.79 19.60 10.76
N PRO A 195 3.02 20.03 11.12
CA PRO A 195 3.40 20.18 12.52
C PRO A 195 2.50 21.15 13.30
N GLY A 196 2.15 22.28 12.68
CA GLY A 196 1.28 23.29 13.29
C GLY A 196 -0.14 22.78 13.58
N LEU A 197 -0.73 22.01 12.65
CA LEU A 197 -2.03 21.37 12.86
C LEU A 197 -1.93 20.35 14.01
N TYR A 198 -0.93 19.49 13.97
CA TYR A 198 -0.74 18.45 15.00
C TYR A 198 -0.51 19.07 16.39
N ALA A 199 0.33 20.12 16.49
CA ALA A 199 0.52 20.85 17.74
C ALA A 199 -0.80 21.45 18.26
N THR A 200 -1.63 22.00 17.35
CA THR A 200 -2.95 22.55 17.71
C THR A 200 -3.88 21.48 18.24
N LEU A 201 -3.93 20.31 17.58
CA LEU A 201 -4.73 19.17 18.02
C LEU A 201 -4.30 18.66 19.40
N LEU A 202 -2.99 18.56 19.65
CA LEU A 202 -2.46 18.18 20.97
C LEU A 202 -2.82 19.18 22.08
N LYS A 203 -2.70 20.48 21.80
CA LYS A 203 -3.01 21.54 22.77
C LYS A 203 -4.49 21.59 23.13
N ASN A 204 -5.34 21.41 22.12
CA ASN A 204 -6.78 21.52 22.27
C ASN A 204 -7.44 20.21 22.71
N GLY A 205 -6.67 19.13 22.85
CA GLY A 205 -7.15 17.88 23.39
C GLY A 205 -7.65 18.05 24.83
N SER A 206 -8.77 17.43 25.19
CA SER A 206 -9.42 17.56 26.51
C SER A 206 -8.73 16.78 27.64
N TYR A 207 -7.47 16.35 27.46
CA TYR A 207 -6.74 15.51 28.40
C TYR A 207 -5.39 16.10 28.81
N LYS A 208 -4.84 15.54 29.89
CA LYS A 208 -3.53 15.94 30.40
C LYS A 208 -2.43 15.18 29.65
N LEU A 209 -1.63 15.92 28.89
CA LEU A 209 -0.45 15.37 28.21
C LEU A 209 0.54 14.75 29.22
N ASN A 210 1.03 13.56 28.89
CA ASN A 210 2.15 12.93 29.57
C ASN A 210 3.50 13.53 29.12
N ASP A 211 4.62 13.10 29.71
CA ASP A 211 5.92 13.73 29.43
C ASP A 211 6.46 13.46 28.02
N LYS A 212 6.14 12.30 27.43
CA LYS A 212 6.46 12.02 26.01
C LYS A 212 5.64 12.93 25.10
N GLU A 213 4.35 13.09 25.36
CA GLU A 213 3.45 13.94 24.58
C GLU A 213 3.79 15.43 24.70
N LYS A 214 4.20 15.91 25.88
CA LYS A 214 4.75 17.28 26.04
C LYS A 214 6.03 17.48 25.24
N THR A 215 6.85 16.44 25.13
CA THR A 215 8.09 16.50 24.34
C THR A 215 7.78 16.52 22.85
N LEU A 216 6.84 15.69 22.40
CA LEU A 216 6.30 15.74 21.04
C LEU A 216 5.68 17.10 20.74
N LEU A 217 4.88 17.67 21.65
CA LEU A 217 4.27 18.99 21.46
C LEU A 217 5.35 20.06 21.26
N ARG A 218 6.38 20.10 22.11
CA ARG A 218 7.51 21.04 21.95
C ARG A 218 8.23 20.87 20.61
N PHE A 219 8.43 19.62 20.17
CA PHE A 219 9.01 19.32 18.87
C PHE A 219 8.14 19.87 17.73
N LEU A 220 6.82 19.62 17.76
CA LEU A 220 5.89 20.10 16.75
C LEU A 220 5.80 21.63 16.73
N GLU A 221 5.87 22.29 17.89
CA GLU A 221 5.91 23.75 17.99
C GLU A 221 7.19 24.35 17.39
N GLN A 222 8.34 23.71 17.62
CA GLN A 222 9.61 24.13 16.99
C GLN A 222 9.56 23.99 15.47
N LYS A 223 8.82 22.98 14.99
CA LYS A 223 8.60 22.68 13.57
C LYS A 223 7.39 23.39 12.97
N ALA A 224 6.68 24.26 13.71
CA ALA A 224 5.40 24.82 13.28
C ALA A 224 5.46 25.67 12.00
N ASN A 225 6.63 26.23 11.67
CA ASN A 225 6.85 26.99 10.44
C ASN A 225 7.13 26.11 9.21
N GLU A 226 7.41 24.81 9.42
CA GLU A 226 7.56 23.86 8.32
C GLU A 226 6.19 23.48 7.78
N LYS A 227 6.04 23.47 6.44
CA LYS A 227 4.78 23.12 5.79
C LYS A 227 4.36 21.69 6.13
N THR A 228 5.31 20.77 6.05
CA THR A 228 5.12 19.34 6.31
C THR A 228 6.40 18.71 6.83
N ILE A 229 6.28 17.71 7.71
CA ILE A 229 7.37 16.78 8.06
C ILE A 229 6.92 15.33 7.79
N PRO A 230 7.85 14.36 7.64
CA PRO A 230 7.50 12.94 7.59
C PRO A 230 6.88 12.45 8.90
N SER A 231 5.89 11.56 8.83
CA SER A 231 5.24 11.01 10.03
C SER A 231 6.22 10.18 10.87
N SER A 232 7.27 9.62 10.26
CA SER A 232 8.34 8.91 10.97
C SER A 232 9.00 9.76 12.06
N GLU A 233 9.09 11.08 11.88
CA GLU A 233 9.64 11.98 12.91
C GLU A 233 8.75 12.05 14.15
N VAL A 234 7.43 11.88 14.00
CA VAL A 234 6.49 11.84 15.13
C VAL A 234 6.42 10.45 15.75
N PHE A 235 6.46 9.40 14.92
CA PHE A 235 6.49 8.02 15.42
C PHE A 235 7.68 7.75 16.34
N GLU A 236 8.82 8.42 16.13
CA GLU A 236 9.99 8.30 17.00
C GLU A 236 9.70 8.65 18.48
N PHE A 237 8.75 9.54 18.75
CA PHE A 237 8.32 9.87 20.12
C PHE A 237 7.40 8.82 20.74
N VAL A 238 6.74 8.02 19.90
CA VAL A 238 5.85 6.93 20.32
C VAL A 238 6.67 5.67 20.57
N GLU A 239 7.37 5.22 19.53
CA GLU A 239 8.22 4.04 19.52
C GLU A 239 9.32 4.21 18.48
N PRO A 240 10.60 4.12 18.87
CA PRO A 240 11.72 4.16 17.94
C PRO A 240 11.62 3.09 16.84
N LYS A 241 12.04 3.46 15.63
CA LYS A 241 11.96 2.61 14.43
C LYS A 241 12.52 1.21 14.64
N GLU A 242 13.67 1.07 15.30
CA GLU A 242 14.33 -0.21 15.52
C GLU A 242 13.49 -1.15 16.38
N PHE A 243 12.90 -0.62 17.46
CA PHE A 243 12.02 -1.40 18.34
C PHE A 243 10.74 -1.81 17.62
N PHE A 244 10.18 -0.92 16.81
CA PHE A 244 9.00 -1.23 16.02
C PHE A 244 9.25 -2.34 14.99
N LEU A 245 10.34 -2.26 14.23
CA LEU A 245 10.74 -3.29 13.26
C LEU A 245 11.07 -4.62 13.97
N GLN A 246 11.71 -4.56 15.13
CA GLN A 246 11.96 -5.76 15.95
C GLN A 246 10.65 -6.41 16.39
N ARG A 247 9.64 -5.64 16.80
CA ARG A 247 8.31 -6.18 17.14
C ARG A 247 7.66 -6.86 15.95
N ILE A 248 7.68 -6.25 14.76
CA ILE A 248 7.16 -6.87 13.53
C ILE A 248 7.85 -8.22 13.28
N ASN A 249 9.18 -8.27 13.33
CA ASN A 249 9.93 -9.50 13.09
C ASN A 249 9.60 -10.59 14.12
N ASN A 250 9.51 -10.23 15.40
CA ASN A 250 9.10 -11.15 16.46
C ASN A 250 7.69 -11.69 16.22
N SER A 251 6.74 -10.85 15.78
CA SER A 251 5.38 -11.25 15.44
C SER A 251 5.33 -12.20 14.24
N VAL A 252 6.16 -11.98 13.21
CA VAL A 252 6.32 -12.93 12.08
C VAL A 252 6.80 -14.28 12.59
N SER A 253 7.90 -14.31 13.35
CA SER A 253 8.48 -15.57 13.85
C SER A 253 7.47 -16.35 14.69
N ARG A 254 6.74 -15.67 15.59
CA ARG A 254 5.67 -16.31 16.39
C ARG A 254 4.58 -16.90 15.51
N ALA A 255 4.09 -16.15 14.52
CA ALA A 255 3.03 -16.62 13.62
C ALA A 255 3.46 -17.87 12.82
N VAL A 256 4.69 -17.88 12.32
CA VAL A 256 5.26 -19.03 11.60
C VAL A 256 5.41 -20.25 12.52
N SER A 257 5.96 -20.08 13.73
CA SER A 257 6.10 -21.17 14.70
C SER A 257 4.75 -21.77 15.10
N MET A 258 3.72 -20.94 15.26
CA MET A 258 2.36 -21.41 15.59
C MET A 258 1.72 -22.19 14.44
N LYS A 259 1.92 -21.76 13.19
CA LYS A 259 1.48 -22.53 12.02
C LYS A 259 2.13 -23.92 12.01
N GLN A 260 3.43 -23.97 12.26
CA GLN A 260 4.19 -25.22 12.27
C GLN A 260 3.72 -26.15 13.40
N ALA A 261 3.55 -25.65 14.62
CA ALA A 261 3.03 -26.44 15.75
C ALA A 261 1.64 -27.05 15.45
N ARG A 262 0.76 -26.28 14.79
CA ARG A 262 -0.56 -26.76 14.37
C ARG A 262 -0.48 -27.87 13.32
N ILE A 263 0.44 -27.77 12.36
CA ILE A 263 0.69 -28.83 11.36
C ILE A 263 1.19 -30.10 12.04
N GLU A 264 2.02 -29.96 13.07
CA GLU A 264 2.57 -31.08 13.85
C GLU A 264 1.59 -31.70 14.85
N GLY A 265 0.34 -31.21 14.92
CA GLY A 265 -0.66 -31.69 15.88
C GLY A 265 -0.31 -31.39 17.34
N LYS A 266 0.66 -30.49 17.58
CA LYS A 266 1.00 -30.00 18.92
C LYS A 266 0.01 -28.89 19.22
N GLU A 267 -1.09 -29.22 19.92
CA GLU A 267 -1.97 -28.20 20.47
C GLU A 267 -1.12 -27.24 21.30
N ALA A 268 -1.09 -25.97 20.91
CA ALA A 268 -0.43 -24.95 21.70
C ALA A 268 -1.18 -24.88 23.04
N GLU A 269 -0.62 -25.52 24.08
CA GLU A 269 -1.15 -25.55 25.45
C GLU A 269 -1.73 -24.17 25.81
N ASN A 270 -3.06 -24.08 25.81
CA ASN A 270 -3.99 -23.14 26.44
C ASN A 270 -3.63 -21.65 26.67
N GLY A 271 -2.61 -21.08 26.02
CA GLY A 271 -2.23 -19.67 26.21
C GLY A 271 -1.82 -18.93 24.94
N VAL A 272 -1.33 -19.65 23.91
CA VAL A 272 -0.68 -19.01 22.76
C VAL A 272 -1.66 -18.75 21.61
N ALA A 273 -2.72 -19.55 21.45
CA ALA A 273 -3.74 -19.33 20.40
C ALA A 273 -4.52 -18.02 20.57
N LYS A 274 -4.66 -17.52 21.81
CA LYS A 274 -5.19 -16.18 22.12
C LYS A 274 -4.15 -15.07 21.96
N SER A 275 -2.87 -15.39 21.82
CA SER A 275 -1.72 -14.48 21.73
C SER A 275 -1.26 -14.20 20.28
N LEU A 276 -1.80 -14.91 19.28
CA LEU A 276 -1.78 -14.44 17.88
C LEU A 276 -2.64 -13.19 17.67
N VAL A 277 -3.41 -12.79 18.70
CA VAL A 277 -3.84 -11.40 18.95
C VAL A 277 -2.58 -10.60 19.28
N LEU A 278 -1.76 -10.46 18.23
CA LEU A 278 -0.70 -9.51 18.00
C LEU A 278 -0.70 -8.38 19.02
N ASP A 279 -0.02 -8.60 20.16
CA ASP A 279 -0.02 -7.77 21.39
C ASP A 279 -0.90 -6.53 21.26
N CYS A 280 -2.22 -6.75 21.25
CA CYS A 280 -3.13 -5.64 21.01
C CYS A 280 -3.03 -4.77 22.25
N LEU A 281 -2.41 -3.61 22.10
CA LEU A 281 -2.44 -2.60 23.13
C LEU A 281 -3.92 -2.33 23.40
N ARG A 282 -4.36 -2.51 24.64
CA ARG A 282 -5.71 -2.08 25.02
C ARG A 282 -5.75 -0.58 24.77
N GLY A 283 -6.66 -0.16 23.90
CA GLY A 283 -6.89 1.25 23.63
C GLY A 283 -7.04 2.02 24.92
N SER A 284 -6.38 3.17 25.02
CA SER A 284 -6.74 4.17 26.00
C SER A 284 -8.02 4.88 25.54
N ASP A 285 -8.59 5.73 26.39
CA ASP A 285 -9.69 6.64 26.02
C ASP A 285 -9.34 7.55 24.81
N TRP A 286 -8.06 7.56 24.40
CA TRP A 286 -7.52 8.22 23.22
C TRP A 286 -6.85 7.20 22.28
N GLY A 287 -7.49 7.00 21.12
CA GLY A 287 -6.85 6.55 19.88
C GLY A 287 -6.48 5.08 19.77
N CYS A 288 -7.47 4.22 19.53
CA CYS A 288 -7.32 3.13 18.57
C CYS A 288 -8.07 3.50 17.31
N CYS A 289 -7.45 4.23 16.37
CA CYS A 289 -8.10 4.72 15.14
C CYS A 289 -9.61 4.95 15.38
N GLY A 290 -9.92 5.92 16.24
CA GLY A 290 -11.09 6.05 17.11
C GLY A 290 -12.45 6.17 16.44
N ASN A 291 -12.58 5.81 15.17
CA ASN A 291 -13.83 5.67 14.44
C ASN A 291 -14.18 4.21 14.07
N TYR A 292 -13.45 3.21 14.61
CA TYR A 292 -13.66 1.82 14.23
C TYR A 292 -13.51 0.84 15.41
N SER A 293 -14.34 -0.21 15.45
CA SER A 293 -14.16 -1.33 16.38
C SER A 293 -12.94 -2.17 16.00
N GLY A 294 -12.14 -2.61 16.98
CA GLY A 294 -11.05 -3.57 16.75
C GLY A 294 -9.84 -3.46 17.68
N CYS A 295 -8.85 -4.31 17.38
CA CYS A 295 -7.57 -4.41 18.08
C CYS A 295 -6.64 -3.23 17.76
N CYS A 296 -6.08 -2.60 18.79
CA CYS A 296 -5.07 -1.56 18.65
C CYS A 296 -3.68 -2.18 18.51
N TRP A 297 -3.01 -1.95 17.39
CA TRP A 297 -1.57 -2.15 17.34
C TRP A 297 -0.80 -1.02 18.02
N PHE A 298 -1.41 0.17 18.08
CA PHE A 298 -0.88 1.37 18.71
C PHE A 298 -2.02 2.18 19.33
N ALA A 299 -2.07 2.22 20.67
CA ALA A 299 -2.85 3.20 21.41
C ALA A 299 -1.96 4.44 21.59
N ALA A 300 -1.88 5.28 20.57
CA ALA A 300 -0.92 6.36 20.52
C ALA A 300 -1.56 7.68 20.11
N VAL A 301 -0.96 8.75 20.61
CA VAL A 301 -1.26 10.13 20.24
C VAL A 301 -1.33 10.34 18.72
N GLU A 302 -0.50 9.63 17.95
CA GLU A 302 -0.49 9.71 16.49
C GLU A 302 -1.78 9.19 15.84
N CYS A 303 -2.41 8.15 16.41
CA CYS A 303 -3.71 7.69 15.91
C CYS A 303 -4.79 8.76 16.11
N TYR A 304 -4.80 9.42 17.27
CA TYR A 304 -5.70 10.55 17.51
C TYR A 304 -5.43 11.69 16.53
N LEU A 305 -4.16 12.05 16.30
CA LEU A 305 -3.79 13.13 15.38
C LEU A 305 -4.18 12.80 13.94
N HIS A 306 -3.98 11.55 13.50
CA HIS A 306 -4.43 11.08 12.19
C HIS A 306 -5.96 11.18 12.05
N ASP A 307 -6.72 10.64 13.01
CA ASP A 307 -8.19 10.68 12.96
C ASP A 307 -8.71 12.12 12.94
N ALA A 308 -8.20 12.98 13.81
CA ALA A 308 -8.59 14.39 13.88
C ALA A 308 -8.18 15.16 12.61
N ALA A 309 -7.00 14.89 12.06
CA ALA A 309 -6.57 15.48 10.79
C ALA A 309 -7.45 15.03 9.62
N CYS A 310 -7.87 13.76 9.60
CA CYS A 310 -8.75 13.21 8.57
C CYS A 310 -10.20 13.69 8.68
N SER A 311 -10.73 13.84 9.89
CA SER A 311 -12.01 14.52 10.11
C SER A 311 -11.93 15.97 9.64
N TYR A 312 -10.90 16.70 10.05
CA TYR A 312 -10.67 18.10 9.65
C TYR A 312 -10.51 18.27 8.13
N SER A 313 -9.83 17.34 7.45
CA SER A 313 -9.60 17.40 6.00
C SER A 313 -10.77 16.90 5.16
N GLN A 314 -11.89 16.50 5.80
CA GLN A 314 -13.03 15.85 5.14
C GLN A 314 -12.59 14.59 4.37
N CYS A 315 -11.76 13.76 5.00
CA CYS A 315 -11.20 12.53 4.46
C CYS A 315 -10.35 12.73 3.20
N LYS A 316 -9.61 13.85 3.12
CA LYS A 316 -8.71 14.15 2.00
C LYS A 316 -7.24 14.24 2.46
N PRO A 317 -6.30 13.69 1.67
CA PRO A 317 -6.54 12.83 0.51
C PRO A 317 -6.97 11.42 0.93
N LYS A 318 -7.80 10.76 0.11
CA LYS A 318 -8.35 9.42 0.41
C LYS A 318 -7.28 8.36 0.66
N TRP A 319 -6.11 8.50 0.05
CA TRP A 319 -5.00 7.57 0.22
C TRP A 319 -4.39 7.63 1.64
N LEU A 320 -4.50 8.77 2.32
CA LEU A 320 -3.99 8.97 3.68
C LEU A 320 -5.03 8.60 4.75
N CYS A 321 -6.28 9.03 4.54
CA CYS A 321 -7.37 8.78 5.50
C CYS A 321 -7.96 7.38 5.39
N GLY A 322 -7.66 6.71 4.29
CA GLY A 322 -8.18 5.39 4.00
C GLY A 322 -9.65 5.43 3.55
N PRO A 323 -10.09 4.38 2.85
CA PRO A 323 -11.45 4.29 2.33
C PRO A 323 -12.55 4.12 3.38
N GLN A 324 -12.23 3.82 4.65
CA GLN A 324 -13.23 3.74 5.73
C GLN A 324 -13.57 5.11 6.34
N CYS A 325 -12.78 6.16 6.05
CA CYS A 325 -12.99 7.48 6.62
C CYS A 325 -14.36 8.03 6.25
N LYS A 326 -15.09 8.50 7.26
CA LYS A 326 -16.36 9.20 7.12
C LYS A 326 -16.16 10.63 7.63
N PRO A 327 -16.53 11.67 6.85
CA PRO A 327 -16.62 13.01 7.38
C PRO A 327 -17.65 13.01 8.53
N ASP A 328 -17.33 13.68 9.62
CA ASP A 328 -18.30 13.99 10.69
C ASP A 328 -19.30 15.04 10.21
#